data_AF-A0ABD3L5K8-F1
#
_entry.id   AF-A0ABD3L5K8-F1
#
_cell.length_a   1.000
_cell.length_b   1.000
_cell.length_c   1.000
_cell.angle_alpha   90.00
_cell.angle_beta   90.00
_cell.angle_gamma   90.00
#
_symmetry.space_group_name_H-M   'P 1'
#
loop_
_entity.id
_entity.type
_entity.pdbx_description
1 polymer ?
#
loop_
_entity_poly.entity_id
_entity_poly.type
_entity_poly.pdbx_seq_one_letter_code
_entity_poly.pdbx_strand_id
1 'polypeptide(L)'
;MVRAGSAHPSRAEASTARAEPRMEVILQALANIGNLMERQAQQQPGAERHTQGLVEQFLKLKPLKFNGIGSPEEAKQWIDGMERIFRLLDCTDAEKIVLAKYQLEGNAKFWWRASKDIIFPPGTDVNWEEFVRAFNRKHFSDCAKDRKINEFVQLEQKGLTVDQYEARFSELSRYAPRLIEDQEEKAKRFLKGLRTDIRKQLVPLNIRDYNEIYERAQLVEQELLRERSEFKKPLNFNDVRKGEETLFWSRSDLECEEEE
;
A
#
# COMPACT_ATOMS: atom_id res chain seq x y z
N MET A 1 88.56 -55.66 -73.15
CA MET A 1 88.10 -56.40 -71.96
C MET A 1 88.90 -55.85 -70.80
N VAL A 2 88.38 -55.11 -69.81
CA VAL A 2 87.31 -55.44 -68.87
C VAL A 2 86.54 -54.16 -68.47
N ARG A 3 85.32 -54.39 -67.98
CA ARG A 3 84.17 -53.51 -67.69
C ARG A 3 84.32 -52.60 -66.45
N ALA A 4 83.50 -51.54 -66.52
CA ALA A 4 82.61 -50.97 -65.48
C ALA A 4 83.15 -50.01 -64.42
N GLY A 5 82.38 -48.92 -64.23
CA GLY A 5 82.47 -48.01 -63.10
C GLY A 5 81.60 -46.77 -63.30
N SER A 6 80.26 -46.94 -63.35
CA SER A 6 79.30 -45.84 -63.26
C SER A 6 79.33 -45.19 -61.88
N ALA A 7 79.30 -43.86 -61.82
CA ALA A 7 78.67 -43.11 -60.72
C ALA A 7 78.54 -41.61 -61.08
N HIS A 8 77.34 -41.20 -61.50
CA HIS A 8 76.80 -39.88 -61.12
C HIS A 8 76.15 -40.04 -59.74
N PRO A 9 76.23 -39.03 -58.84
CA PRO A 9 75.21 -37.98 -58.81
C PRO A 9 75.85 -36.62 -58.40
N SER A 10 75.22 -35.47 -58.24
CA SER A 10 73.84 -35.11 -57.94
C SER A 10 73.70 -33.64 -58.32
N ARG A 11 72.84 -33.32 -59.28
CA ARG A 11 72.39 -31.93 -59.49
C ARG A 11 71.30 -31.71 -58.45
N ALA A 12 71.66 -31.08 -57.34
CA ALA A 12 70.69 -30.69 -56.33
C ALA A 12 69.66 -29.76 -56.98
N GLU A 13 68.44 -30.28 -57.11
CA GLU A 13 67.25 -29.52 -57.44
C GLU A 13 67.03 -28.47 -56.34
N ALA A 14 67.04 -27.19 -56.73
CA ALA A 14 66.59 -26.12 -55.86
C ALA A 14 65.06 -26.24 -55.69
N SER A 15 64.64 -27.06 -54.73
CA SER A 15 63.27 -27.12 -54.25
C SER A 15 63.00 -25.86 -53.42
N THR A 16 62.49 -24.80 -54.07
CA THR A 16 61.86 -23.68 -53.37
C THR A 16 60.49 -24.14 -52.90
N ALA A 17 60.46 -24.85 -51.76
CA ALA A 17 59.24 -25.10 -51.03
C ALA A 17 58.68 -23.76 -50.54
N ARG A 18 57.66 -23.26 -51.25
CA ARG A 18 56.82 -22.14 -50.85
C ARG A 18 56.08 -22.54 -49.57
N ALA A 19 56.61 -22.16 -48.41
CA ALA A 19 55.93 -22.33 -47.14
C ALA A 19 54.60 -21.56 -47.18
N GLU A 20 53.52 -22.27 -46.86
CA GLU A 20 52.14 -21.83 -46.94
C GLU A 20 51.85 -20.61 -46.02
N PRO A 21 50.93 -19.70 -46.39
CA PRO A 21 50.56 -18.52 -45.59
C PRO A 21 49.66 -18.87 -44.39
N ARG A 22 49.94 -19.98 -43.69
CA ARG A 22 49.12 -20.51 -42.59
C ARG A 22 49.15 -19.63 -41.34
N MET A 23 50.26 -18.95 -41.09
CA MET A 23 50.41 -18.13 -39.86
C MET A 23 49.54 -16.87 -39.91
N GLU A 24 49.42 -16.22 -41.08
CA GLU A 24 48.58 -15.04 -41.29
C GLU A 24 47.09 -15.36 -41.02
N VAL A 25 46.63 -16.51 -41.50
CA VAL A 25 45.24 -16.96 -41.32
C VAL A 25 44.95 -17.26 -39.86
N ILE A 26 45.91 -17.84 -39.12
CA ILE A 26 45.79 -18.12 -37.69
C ILE A 26 45.76 -16.82 -36.88
N LEU A 27 46.65 -15.87 -37.17
CA LEU A 27 46.67 -14.56 -36.50
C LEU A 27 45.39 -13.76 -36.78
N GLN A 28 44.88 -13.80 -38.01
CA GLN A 28 43.61 -13.17 -38.36
C GLN A 28 42.42 -13.81 -37.63
N ALA A 29 42.41 -15.15 -37.51
CA ALA A 29 41.38 -15.85 -36.75
C ALA A 29 41.41 -15.48 -35.26
N LEU A 30 42.60 -15.40 -34.66
CA LEU A 30 42.76 -14.97 -33.27
C LEU A 30 42.34 -13.51 -33.06
N ALA A 31 42.68 -12.61 -33.97
CA ALA A 31 42.24 -11.22 -33.93
C ALA A 31 40.71 -11.09 -34.05
N ASN A 32 40.10 -11.88 -34.93
CA ASN A 32 38.64 -11.91 -35.09
C ASN A 32 37.92 -12.44 -33.83
N ILE A 33 38.49 -13.46 -33.17
CA ILE A 33 37.98 -13.97 -31.89
C ILE A 33 38.14 -12.94 -30.78
N GLY A 34 39.29 -12.24 -30.71
CA GLY A 34 39.51 -11.14 -29.78
C GLY A 34 38.48 -10.03 -29.96
N ASN A 35 38.26 -9.60 -31.20
CA ASN A 35 37.24 -8.58 -31.53
C ASN A 35 35.81 -9.06 -31.22
N LEU A 36 35.50 -10.36 -31.41
CA LEU A 36 34.20 -10.92 -31.07
C LEU A 36 33.97 -10.97 -29.55
N MET A 37 35.00 -11.35 -28.79
CA MET A 37 34.97 -11.34 -27.33
C MET A 37 34.82 -9.91 -26.79
N GLU A 38 35.50 -8.93 -27.38
CA GLU A 38 35.41 -7.52 -26.99
C GLU A 38 34.03 -6.92 -27.29
N ARG A 39 33.43 -7.28 -28.43
CA ARG A 39 32.05 -6.90 -28.79
C ARG A 39 30.99 -7.56 -27.88
N GLN A 40 31.23 -8.78 -27.41
CA GLN A 40 30.35 -9.43 -26.42
C GLN A 40 30.50 -8.79 -25.03
N ALA A 41 31.72 -8.45 -24.61
CA ALA A 41 31.99 -7.76 -23.36
C ALA A 41 31.40 -6.33 -23.32
N GLN A 42 31.25 -5.67 -24.47
CA GLN A 42 30.62 -4.34 -24.58
C GLN A 42 29.08 -4.35 -24.64
N GLN A 43 28.44 -5.50 -24.90
CA GLN A 43 26.97 -5.60 -24.96
C GLN A 43 26.29 -5.90 -23.61
N GLN A 44 27.00 -6.44 -22.62
CA GLN A 44 26.45 -6.78 -21.30
C GLN A 44 26.53 -5.72 -20.16
N PRO A 45 27.30 -4.61 -20.22
CA PRO A 45 27.44 -3.74 -19.06
C PRO A 45 26.29 -2.73 -18.86
N GLY A 46 25.43 -2.50 -19.87
CA GLY A 46 24.36 -1.51 -19.79
C GLY A 46 23.15 -1.95 -18.93
N ALA A 47 22.66 -3.18 -19.17
CA ALA A 47 21.49 -3.72 -18.48
C ALA A 47 21.79 -4.07 -17.01
N GLU A 48 22.98 -4.60 -16.72
CA GLU A 48 23.42 -4.91 -15.36
C GLU A 48 23.65 -3.64 -14.52
N ARG A 49 24.25 -2.59 -15.08
CA ARG A 49 24.40 -1.29 -14.39
C ARG A 49 23.06 -0.61 -14.15
N HIS A 50 22.13 -0.70 -15.10
CA HIS A 50 20.78 -0.16 -14.94
C HIS A 50 20.03 -0.83 -13.77
N THR A 51 20.05 -2.17 -13.73
CA THR A 51 19.39 -2.94 -12.65
C THR A 51 20.03 -2.71 -11.28
N GLN A 52 21.36 -2.60 -11.20
CA GLN A 52 22.06 -2.24 -9.96
C GLN A 52 21.67 -0.84 -9.46
N GLY A 53 21.70 0.16 -10.35
CA GLY A 53 21.28 1.52 -10.01
C GLY A 53 19.82 1.61 -9.55
N LEU A 54 18.93 0.85 -10.18
CA LEU A 54 17.52 0.77 -9.81
C LEU A 54 17.33 0.17 -8.40
N VAL A 55 18.05 -0.92 -8.08
CA VAL A 55 17.99 -1.54 -6.75
C VAL A 55 18.51 -0.59 -5.67
N GLU A 56 19.60 0.14 -5.94
CA GLU A 56 20.13 1.13 -5.00
C GLU A 56 19.13 2.27 -4.73
N GLN A 57 18.53 2.82 -5.78
CA GLN A 57 17.50 3.86 -5.66
C GLN A 57 16.28 3.34 -4.90
N PHE A 58 15.83 2.13 -5.22
CA PHE A 58 14.74 1.47 -4.53
C PHE A 58 15.02 1.33 -3.03
N LEU A 59 16.19 0.83 -2.64
CA LEU A 59 16.55 0.65 -1.23
C LEU A 59 16.71 1.99 -0.47
N LYS A 60 17.18 3.05 -1.14
CA LYS A 60 17.25 4.40 -0.55
C LYS A 60 15.87 4.92 -0.12
N LEU A 61 14.81 4.51 -0.80
CA LEU A 61 13.42 4.88 -0.46
C LEU A 61 12.84 4.07 0.70
N LYS A 62 13.62 3.15 1.30
CA LYS A 62 13.25 2.33 2.46
C LYS A 62 11.89 1.65 2.29
N PRO A 63 11.72 0.83 1.24
CA PRO A 63 10.49 0.09 0.99
C PRO A 63 10.14 -0.80 2.18
N LEU A 64 8.84 -0.94 2.45
CA LEU A 64 8.34 -1.79 3.51
C LEU A 64 8.59 -3.26 3.17
N LYS A 65 8.93 -4.04 4.20
CA LYS A 65 9.06 -5.48 4.12
C LYS A 65 7.73 -6.15 4.48
N PHE A 66 7.46 -7.31 3.88
CA PHE A 66 6.27 -8.09 4.18
C PHE A 66 6.63 -9.53 4.53
N ASN A 67 6.34 -9.94 5.77
CA ASN A 67 6.66 -11.26 6.30
C ASN A 67 5.61 -12.33 5.96
N GLY A 68 4.44 -11.94 5.43
CA GLY A 68 3.31 -12.84 5.16
C GLY A 68 2.45 -13.21 6.38
N ILE A 69 2.68 -12.54 7.52
CA ILE A 69 1.96 -12.71 8.78
C ILE A 69 1.46 -11.32 9.17
N GLY A 70 0.17 -11.05 8.98
CA GLY A 70 -0.35 -9.71 9.20
C GLY A 70 -1.85 -9.60 8.93
N SER A 71 -2.41 -8.46 9.30
CA SER A 71 -3.77 -8.10 8.95
C SER A 71 -3.93 -7.91 7.43
N PRO A 72 -5.14 -8.05 6.90
CA PRO A 72 -5.45 -7.74 5.51
C PRO A 72 -5.04 -6.30 5.13
N GLU A 73 -5.09 -5.37 6.09
CA GLU A 73 -4.63 -4.00 5.97
C GLU A 73 -3.12 -3.89 5.73
N GLU A 74 -2.30 -4.64 6.46
CA GLU A 74 -0.83 -4.63 6.28
C GLU A 74 -0.44 -5.12 4.89
N ALA A 75 -1.12 -6.16 4.39
CA ALA A 75 -0.91 -6.66 3.02
C ALA A 75 -1.24 -5.58 1.98
N LYS A 76 -2.36 -4.85 2.17
CA LYS A 76 -2.75 -3.74 1.29
C LYS A 76 -1.76 -2.57 1.36
N GLN A 77 -1.39 -2.14 2.58
CA GLN A 77 -0.42 -1.06 2.79
C GLN A 77 0.93 -1.37 2.16
N TRP A 78 1.33 -2.64 2.19
CA TRP A 78 2.54 -3.09 1.51
C TRP A 78 2.44 -2.90 -0.01
N ILE A 79 1.37 -3.37 -0.66
CA ILE A 79 1.15 -3.16 -2.10
C ILE A 79 1.12 -1.66 -2.45
N ASP A 80 0.32 -0.86 -1.74
CA ASP A 80 0.20 0.59 -1.98
C ASP A 80 1.57 1.29 -1.85
N GLY A 81 2.37 0.89 -0.87
CA GLY A 81 3.73 1.39 -0.65
C GLY A 81 4.68 1.04 -1.78
N MET A 82 4.63 -0.20 -2.27
CA MET A 82 5.44 -0.66 -3.40
C MET A 82 5.05 0.08 -4.69
N GLU A 83 3.76 0.21 -5.00
CA GLU A 83 3.28 0.91 -6.19
C GLU A 83 3.67 2.39 -6.20
N ARG A 84 3.65 3.05 -5.04
CA ARG A 84 4.12 4.44 -4.92
C ARG A 84 5.58 4.57 -5.33
N ILE A 85 6.44 3.64 -4.89
CA ILE A 85 7.86 3.65 -5.23
C ILE A 85 8.05 3.32 -6.72
N PHE A 86 7.34 2.31 -7.23
CA PHE A 86 7.45 1.92 -8.64
C PHE A 86 7.05 3.02 -9.61
N ARG A 87 6.01 3.81 -9.28
CA ARG A 87 5.65 4.99 -10.07
C ARG A 87 6.73 6.08 -10.04
N LEU A 88 7.42 6.25 -8.91
CA LEU A 88 8.49 7.24 -8.78
C LEU A 88 9.73 6.86 -9.60
N LEU A 89 10.03 5.56 -9.69
CA LEU A 89 11.20 5.02 -10.39
C LEU A 89 10.91 4.59 -11.84
N ASP A 90 9.68 4.77 -12.31
CA ASP A 90 9.20 4.38 -13.64
C ASP A 90 9.52 2.90 -13.99
N CYS A 91 9.25 1.99 -13.04
CA CYS A 91 9.60 0.58 -13.20
C CYS A 91 8.72 -0.13 -14.25
N THR A 92 9.33 -0.99 -15.05
CA THR A 92 8.65 -2.02 -15.84
C THR A 92 8.08 -3.13 -14.94
N ASP A 93 7.13 -3.92 -15.43
CA ASP A 93 6.51 -5.00 -14.64
C ASP A 93 7.51 -6.09 -14.19
N ALA A 94 8.50 -6.39 -15.02
CA ALA A 94 9.58 -7.30 -14.66
C ALA A 94 10.41 -6.74 -13.48
N GLU A 95 10.78 -5.47 -13.52
CA GLU A 95 11.51 -4.80 -12.44
C GLU A 95 10.68 -4.74 -11.16
N LYS A 96 9.38 -4.42 -11.25
CA LYS A 96 8.47 -4.42 -10.09
C LYS A 96 8.47 -5.76 -9.37
N ILE A 97 8.33 -6.86 -10.10
CA ILE A 97 8.31 -8.22 -9.51
C ILE A 97 9.65 -8.56 -8.88
N VAL A 98 10.77 -8.20 -9.52
CA VAL A 98 12.11 -8.40 -8.97
C VAL A 98 12.27 -7.65 -7.65
N LEU A 99 11.95 -6.35 -7.62
CA LEU A 99 12.08 -5.50 -6.43
C LEU A 99 11.10 -5.91 -5.32
N ALA A 100 9.87 -6.27 -5.65
CA ALA A 100 8.89 -6.78 -4.69
C ALA A 100 9.36 -8.07 -4.03
N LYS A 101 9.91 -9.01 -4.80
CA LYS A 101 10.50 -10.25 -4.28
C LYS A 101 11.61 -9.99 -3.26
N TYR A 102 12.41 -8.93 -3.44
CA TYR A 102 13.45 -8.55 -2.46
C TYR A 102 12.87 -8.14 -1.10
N GLN A 103 11.64 -7.61 -1.08
CA GLN A 103 10.98 -7.16 0.16
C GLN A 103 10.05 -8.20 0.79
N LEU A 104 9.89 -9.36 0.16
CA LEU A 104 9.20 -10.50 0.77
C LEU A 104 10.14 -11.22 1.74
N GLU A 105 9.68 -11.38 2.97
CA GLU A 105 10.36 -12.12 4.03
C GLU A 105 9.45 -13.23 4.59
N GLY A 106 10.01 -14.09 5.45
CA GLY A 106 9.25 -15.12 6.16
C GLY A 106 8.31 -15.94 5.26
N ASN A 107 7.05 -16.04 5.69
CA ASN A 107 5.99 -16.80 5.02
C ASN A 107 5.68 -16.29 3.61
N ALA A 108 5.74 -14.98 3.37
CA ALA A 108 5.49 -14.43 2.05
C ALA A 108 6.58 -14.85 1.05
N LYS A 109 7.85 -14.87 1.50
CA LYS A 109 8.96 -15.36 0.68
C LYS A 109 8.80 -16.84 0.31
N PHE A 110 8.36 -17.67 1.26
CA PHE A 110 8.09 -19.09 1.00
C PHE A 110 6.92 -19.28 0.04
N TRP A 111 5.82 -18.54 0.23
CA TRP A 111 4.68 -18.55 -0.68
C TRP A 111 5.07 -18.21 -2.12
N TRP A 112 5.83 -17.14 -2.31
CA TRP A 112 6.26 -16.72 -3.65
C TRP A 112 7.11 -17.79 -4.32
N ARG A 113 8.06 -18.40 -3.60
CA ARG A 113 8.87 -19.51 -4.12
C ARG A 113 8.03 -20.71 -4.56
N ALA A 114 7.00 -21.05 -3.81
CA ALA A 114 6.12 -22.19 -4.12
C ALA A 114 5.12 -21.88 -5.26
N SER A 115 4.75 -20.62 -5.45
CA SER A 115 3.65 -20.25 -6.35
C SER A 115 4.11 -19.59 -7.65
N LYS A 116 5.35 -19.12 -7.76
CA LYS A 116 5.83 -18.35 -8.92
C LYS A 116 5.62 -19.06 -10.26
N ASP A 117 5.84 -20.38 -10.31
CA ASP A 117 5.74 -21.16 -11.56
C ASP A 117 4.28 -21.53 -11.90
N ILE A 118 3.38 -21.38 -10.92
CA ILE A 118 1.93 -21.53 -11.09
C ILE A 118 1.33 -20.20 -11.57
N ILE A 119 1.76 -19.09 -10.96
CA ILE A 119 1.30 -17.74 -11.28
C ILE A 119 1.83 -17.32 -12.66
N PHE A 120 3.11 -17.61 -12.94
CA PHE A 120 3.77 -17.33 -14.21
C PHE A 120 4.41 -18.62 -14.75
N PRO A 121 3.65 -19.45 -15.48
CA PRO A 121 4.18 -20.64 -16.13
C PRO A 121 5.33 -20.29 -17.10
N PRO A 122 6.27 -21.21 -17.35
CA PRO A 122 7.37 -20.97 -18.29
C PRO A 122 6.86 -20.47 -19.65
N GLY A 123 7.44 -19.37 -20.14
CA GLY A 123 7.03 -18.73 -21.40
C GLY A 123 5.88 -17.73 -21.27
N THR A 124 5.41 -17.45 -20.05
CA THR A 124 4.42 -16.39 -19.79
C THR A 124 5.13 -15.08 -19.46
N ASP A 125 4.65 -13.98 -20.02
CA ASP A 125 5.15 -12.66 -19.68
C ASP A 125 4.80 -12.30 -18.23
N VAL A 126 5.79 -11.73 -17.53
CA VAL A 126 5.62 -11.29 -16.15
C VAL A 126 4.79 -10.01 -16.12
N ASN A 127 3.73 -10.00 -15.30
CA ASN A 127 2.79 -8.90 -15.18
C ASN A 127 2.60 -8.57 -13.70
N TRP A 128 2.80 -7.30 -13.33
CA TRP A 128 2.63 -6.85 -11.95
C TRP A 128 1.21 -7.08 -11.44
N GLU A 129 0.19 -6.87 -12.27
CA GLU A 129 -1.21 -7.03 -11.89
C GLU A 129 -1.54 -8.47 -11.48
N GLU A 130 -1.01 -9.47 -12.20
CA GLU A 130 -1.22 -10.88 -11.85
C GLU A 130 -0.51 -11.25 -10.55
N PHE A 131 0.68 -10.68 -10.30
CA PHE A 131 1.35 -10.81 -9.00
C PHE A 131 0.46 -10.25 -7.88
N VAL A 132 -0.06 -9.03 -8.02
CA VAL A 132 -0.95 -8.40 -7.03
C VAL A 132 -2.21 -9.24 -6.81
N ARG A 133 -2.80 -9.78 -7.88
CA ARG A 133 -3.97 -10.66 -7.80
C ARG A 133 -3.66 -11.94 -7.02
N ALA A 134 -2.55 -12.60 -7.32
CA ALA A 134 -2.12 -13.80 -6.60
C ALA A 134 -1.75 -13.51 -5.14
N PHE A 135 -1.05 -12.41 -4.88
CA PHE A 135 -0.69 -11.92 -3.55
C PHE A 135 -1.95 -11.68 -2.71
N ASN A 136 -2.92 -10.94 -3.25
CA ASN A 136 -4.19 -10.67 -2.58
C ASN A 136 -4.98 -11.97 -2.35
N ARG A 137 -5.04 -12.90 -3.30
CA ARG A 137 -5.70 -14.21 -3.06
C ARG A 137 -5.10 -14.95 -1.86
N LYS A 138 -3.78 -14.90 -1.67
CA LYS A 138 -3.09 -15.60 -0.56
C LYS A 138 -3.18 -14.87 0.77
N HIS A 139 -2.87 -13.57 0.77
CA HIS A 139 -2.63 -12.78 1.97
C HIS A 139 -3.83 -11.88 2.34
N PHE A 140 -4.76 -11.70 1.40
CA PHE A 140 -6.04 -11.02 1.57
C PHE A 140 -7.19 -11.99 1.25
N SER A 141 -7.22 -13.11 1.99
CA SER A 141 -8.14 -14.24 1.74
C SER A 141 -9.61 -13.79 1.71
N ASP A 142 -10.47 -14.52 1.01
CA ASP A 142 -11.89 -14.17 0.95
C ASP A 142 -12.54 -14.15 2.35
N CYS A 143 -12.12 -15.03 3.26
CA CYS A 143 -12.55 -14.95 4.66
C CYS A 143 -12.12 -13.65 5.38
N ALA A 144 -10.97 -13.06 5.02
CA ALA A 144 -10.55 -11.76 5.53
C ALA A 144 -11.40 -10.62 4.95
N LYS A 145 -11.73 -10.67 3.65
CA LYS A 145 -12.70 -9.75 3.03
C LYS A 145 -14.05 -9.84 3.70
N ASP A 146 -14.57 -11.06 3.87
CA ASP A 146 -15.86 -11.32 4.49
C ASP A 146 -15.90 -10.78 5.92
N ARG A 147 -14.80 -10.94 6.69
CA ARG A 147 -14.68 -10.33 8.02
C ARG A 147 -14.78 -8.80 7.95
N LYS A 148 -14.14 -8.15 6.97
CA LYS A 148 -14.21 -6.69 6.80
C LYS A 148 -15.58 -6.21 6.34
N ILE A 149 -16.23 -6.95 5.45
CA ILE A 149 -17.60 -6.69 5.03
C ILE A 149 -18.55 -6.83 6.24
N ASN A 150 -18.37 -7.86 7.06
CA ASN A 150 -19.16 -8.05 8.28
C ASN A 150 -18.90 -6.93 9.31
N GLU A 151 -17.64 -6.52 9.48
CA GLU A 151 -17.28 -5.37 10.31
C GLU A 151 -18.00 -4.10 9.83
N PHE A 152 -18.06 -3.87 8.52
CA PHE A 152 -18.81 -2.75 7.93
C PHE A 152 -20.33 -2.87 8.13
N VAL A 153 -20.89 -4.06 8.00
CA VAL A 153 -22.33 -4.33 8.21
C VAL A 153 -22.75 -4.09 9.66
N GLN A 154 -21.88 -4.38 10.61
CA GLN A 154 -22.13 -4.24 12.04
C GLN A 154 -21.59 -2.92 12.62
N LEU A 155 -21.12 -2.01 11.77
CA LEU A 155 -20.49 -0.78 12.20
C LEU A 155 -21.54 0.18 12.82
N GLU A 156 -21.29 0.57 14.06
CA GLU A 156 -22.10 1.52 14.83
C GLU A 156 -21.17 2.49 15.56
N GLN A 157 -21.62 3.74 15.74
CA GLN A 157 -20.87 4.80 16.40
C GLN A 157 -20.50 4.42 17.84
N LYS A 158 -21.44 3.85 18.60
CA LYS A 158 -21.25 3.45 20.01
C LYS A 158 -20.61 4.59 20.85
N GLY A 159 -19.39 4.39 21.34
CA GLY A 159 -18.64 5.37 22.14
C GLY A 159 -17.70 6.27 21.34
N LEU A 160 -17.66 6.13 20.01
CA LEU A 160 -16.85 6.98 19.13
C LEU A 160 -17.51 8.35 18.95
N THR A 161 -16.69 9.37 18.68
CA THR A 161 -17.21 10.63 18.14
C THR A 161 -17.76 10.41 16.73
N VAL A 162 -18.59 11.33 16.25
CA VAL A 162 -19.11 11.29 14.88
C VAL A 162 -17.96 11.25 13.86
N ASP A 163 -16.90 12.02 14.07
CA ASP A 163 -15.71 12.03 13.20
C ASP A 163 -14.97 10.68 13.18
N GLN A 164 -14.80 10.06 14.36
CA GLN A 164 -14.16 8.75 14.46
C GLN A 164 -15.00 7.65 13.80
N TYR A 165 -16.32 7.75 13.95
CA TYR A 165 -17.25 6.85 13.29
C TYR A 165 -17.23 7.02 11.77
N GLU A 166 -17.23 8.26 11.27
CA GLU A 166 -17.08 8.57 9.84
C GLU A 166 -15.78 8.00 9.28
N ALA A 167 -14.65 8.22 9.96
CA ALA A 167 -13.36 7.70 9.51
C ALA A 167 -13.39 6.17 9.37
N ARG A 168 -13.99 5.46 10.34
CA ARG A 168 -14.19 4.01 10.28
C ARG A 168 -15.14 3.57 9.18
N PHE A 169 -16.22 4.33 8.96
CA PHE A 169 -17.18 4.05 7.89
C PHE A 169 -16.51 4.19 6.50
N SER A 170 -15.76 5.28 6.30
CA SER A 170 -15.01 5.57 5.08
C SER A 170 -13.84 4.60 4.85
N GLU A 171 -13.24 4.07 5.91
CA GLU A 171 -12.25 2.99 5.82
C GLU A 171 -12.89 1.67 5.36
N LEU A 172 -13.92 1.21 6.07
CA LEU A 172 -14.51 -0.11 5.88
C LEU A 172 -15.36 -0.22 4.61
N SER A 173 -15.96 0.87 4.16
CA SER A 173 -16.76 0.92 2.93
C SER A 173 -15.97 0.52 1.67
N ARG A 174 -14.64 0.69 1.69
CA ARG A 174 -13.73 0.29 0.59
C ARG A 174 -13.76 -1.21 0.32
N TYR A 175 -14.14 -2.02 1.31
CA TYR A 175 -14.24 -3.48 1.18
C TYR A 175 -15.62 -3.95 0.73
N ALA A 176 -16.63 -3.06 0.72
CA ALA A 176 -18.00 -3.40 0.39
C ALA A 176 -18.64 -2.37 -0.57
N PRO A 177 -18.05 -2.11 -1.75
CA PRO A 177 -18.57 -1.09 -2.68
C PRO A 177 -20.02 -1.36 -3.10
N ARG A 178 -20.42 -2.63 -3.23
CA ARG A 178 -21.80 -3.03 -3.55
C ARG A 178 -22.83 -2.65 -2.48
N LEU A 179 -22.42 -2.43 -1.23
CA LEU A 179 -23.33 -2.05 -0.14
C LEU A 179 -23.58 -0.54 -0.04
N ILE A 180 -22.80 0.27 -0.76
CA ILE A 180 -22.86 1.74 -0.74
C ILE A 180 -22.80 2.34 -2.14
N GLU A 181 -23.19 1.55 -3.15
CA GLU A 181 -23.20 1.99 -4.54
C GLU A 181 -24.20 3.13 -4.74
N ASP A 182 -25.39 2.98 -4.17
CA ASP A 182 -26.38 4.05 -4.08
C ASP A 182 -26.04 5.01 -2.93
N GLN A 183 -25.94 6.31 -3.26
CA GLN A 183 -25.67 7.36 -2.28
C GLN A 183 -26.78 7.48 -1.23
N GLU A 184 -28.04 7.20 -1.60
CA GLU A 184 -29.15 7.22 -0.64
C GLU A 184 -29.03 6.05 0.35
N GLU A 185 -28.67 4.85 -0.13
CA GLU A 185 -28.43 3.69 0.75
C GLU A 185 -27.19 3.90 1.64
N LYS A 186 -26.13 4.54 1.11
CA LYS A 186 -24.98 4.96 1.91
C LYS A 186 -25.41 5.90 3.05
N ALA A 187 -26.23 6.90 2.75
CA ALA A 187 -26.75 7.86 3.72
C ALA A 187 -27.60 7.18 4.80
N LYS A 188 -28.55 6.33 4.39
CA LYS A 188 -29.39 5.53 5.32
C LYS A 188 -28.55 4.64 6.22
N ARG A 189 -27.54 3.98 5.68
CA ARG A 189 -26.66 3.09 6.45
C ARG A 189 -25.82 3.86 7.47
N PHE A 190 -25.26 5.01 7.09
CA PHE A 190 -24.55 5.88 8.02
C PHE A 190 -25.47 6.35 9.15
N LEU A 191 -26.66 6.87 8.80
CA LEU A 191 -27.68 7.30 9.77
C LEU A 191 -28.09 6.17 10.73
N LYS A 192 -28.23 4.93 10.22
CA LYS A 192 -28.61 3.77 11.01
C LYS A 192 -27.57 3.42 12.08
N GLY A 193 -26.28 3.59 11.77
CA GLY A 193 -25.20 3.30 12.71
C GLY A 193 -24.86 4.43 13.68
N LEU A 194 -25.40 5.64 13.50
CA LEU A 194 -25.27 6.74 14.46
C LEU A 194 -25.89 6.39 15.82
N ARG A 195 -25.33 6.97 16.88
CA ARG A 195 -25.81 6.80 18.25
C ARG A 195 -27.26 7.29 18.36
N THR A 196 -28.05 6.61 19.19
CA THR A 196 -29.51 6.79 19.23
C THR A 196 -29.96 8.20 19.60
N ASP A 197 -29.23 8.90 20.47
CA ASP A 197 -29.47 10.29 20.84
C ASP A 197 -29.33 11.25 19.64
N ILE A 198 -28.29 11.06 18.81
CA ILE A 198 -28.08 11.83 17.58
C ILE A 198 -29.13 11.44 16.53
N ARG A 199 -29.30 10.13 16.29
CA ARG A 199 -30.21 9.59 15.28
C ARG A 199 -31.66 10.07 15.48
N LYS A 200 -32.13 10.16 16.73
CA LYS A 200 -33.48 10.66 17.04
C LYS A 200 -33.72 12.11 16.59
N GLN A 201 -32.68 12.94 16.54
CA GLN A 201 -32.81 14.31 16.06
C GLN A 201 -32.81 14.40 14.53
N LEU A 202 -32.13 13.47 13.85
CA LEU A 202 -31.95 13.50 12.41
C LEU A 202 -33.04 12.75 11.63
N VAL A 203 -33.61 11.68 12.18
CA VAL A 203 -34.64 10.86 11.50
C VAL A 203 -35.86 11.68 11.03
N PRO A 204 -36.43 12.62 11.83
CA PRO A 204 -37.59 13.41 11.38
C PRO A 204 -37.30 14.33 10.20
N LEU A 205 -36.04 14.69 9.97
CA LEU A 205 -35.62 15.57 8.89
C LEU A 205 -35.61 14.86 7.52
N ASN A 206 -35.67 13.52 7.50
CA ASN A 206 -35.73 12.69 6.29
C ASN A 206 -34.62 13.05 5.26
N ILE A 207 -33.42 13.30 5.76
CA ILE A 207 -32.26 13.70 4.95
C ILE A 207 -31.78 12.49 4.15
N ARG A 208 -31.52 12.70 2.86
CA ARG A 208 -31.07 11.65 1.92
C ARG A 208 -29.63 11.81 1.49
N ASP A 209 -29.03 12.97 1.74
CA ASP A 209 -27.65 13.24 1.43
C ASP A 209 -26.72 12.80 2.56
N TYR A 210 -25.65 12.09 2.21
CA TYR A 210 -24.69 11.57 3.18
C TYR A 210 -23.91 12.68 3.90
N ASN A 211 -23.47 13.71 3.18
CA ASN A 211 -22.67 14.79 3.75
C ASN A 211 -23.51 15.64 4.69
N GLU A 212 -24.76 15.92 4.31
CA GLU A 212 -25.69 16.67 5.14
C GLU A 212 -26.04 15.93 6.46
N ILE A 213 -26.17 14.59 6.42
CA ILE A 213 -26.32 13.79 7.65
C ILE A 213 -25.07 13.89 8.52
N TYR A 214 -23.88 13.81 7.92
CA TYR A 214 -22.61 13.90 8.65
C TYR A 214 -22.44 15.26 9.35
N GLU A 215 -22.62 16.37 8.62
CA GLU A 215 -22.50 17.72 9.18
C GLU A 215 -23.50 17.95 10.32
N ARG A 216 -24.77 17.55 10.14
CA ARG A 216 -25.77 17.69 11.20
C ARG A 216 -25.50 16.77 12.39
N ALA A 217 -25.00 15.56 12.17
CA ALA A 217 -24.60 14.67 13.26
C ALA A 217 -23.50 15.30 14.13
N GLN A 218 -22.52 15.98 13.51
CA GLN A 218 -21.49 16.71 14.25
C GLN A 218 -22.07 17.84 15.10
N LEU A 219 -22.99 18.64 14.54
CA LEU A 219 -23.65 19.73 15.28
C LEU A 219 -24.45 19.20 16.48
N VAL A 220 -25.22 18.12 16.28
CA VAL A 220 -25.99 17.49 17.36
C VAL A 220 -25.07 16.91 18.43
N GLU A 221 -23.95 16.27 18.06
CA GLU A 221 -22.99 15.75 19.03
C GLU A 221 -22.37 16.87 19.88
N GLN A 222 -22.01 18.00 19.26
CA GLN A 222 -21.49 19.15 19.99
C GLN A 222 -22.50 19.71 21.00
N GLU A 223 -23.77 19.80 20.61
CA GLU A 223 -24.81 20.33 21.50
C GLU A 223 -25.08 19.40 22.69
N LEU A 224 -25.17 18.09 22.45
CA LEU A 224 -25.30 17.09 23.53
C LEU A 224 -24.11 17.12 24.50
N LEU A 225 -22.90 17.41 24.02
CA LEU A 225 -21.73 17.59 24.87
C LEU A 225 -21.81 18.87 25.71
N ARG A 226 -22.34 19.97 25.16
CA ARG A 226 -22.58 21.22 25.91
C ARG A 226 -23.59 21.00 27.02
N GLU A 227 -24.76 20.45 26.71
CA GLU A 227 -25.80 20.15 27.71
C GLU A 227 -25.21 19.31 28.85
N ARG A 228 -24.50 18.23 28.53
CA ARG A 228 -23.88 17.35 29.53
C ARG A 228 -22.85 18.05 30.41
N SER A 229 -22.20 19.09 29.91
CA SER A 229 -21.26 19.92 30.69
C SER A 229 -21.98 20.89 31.63
N GLU A 230 -23.13 21.42 31.21
CA GLU A 230 -23.95 22.33 32.01
C GLU A 230 -24.63 21.60 33.18
N PHE A 231 -25.15 20.38 32.95
CA PHE A 231 -25.71 19.53 33.99
C PHE A 231 -24.68 19.00 35.01
N LYS A 232 -23.38 19.11 34.72
CA LYS A 232 -22.29 18.74 35.63
C LYS A 232 -21.76 19.89 36.48
N LYS A 233 -22.24 21.12 36.27
CA LYS A 233 -21.94 22.21 37.19
C LYS A 233 -22.61 21.88 38.53
N PRO A 234 -21.87 21.80 39.65
CA PRO A 234 -22.50 21.62 40.95
C PRO A 234 -23.47 22.79 41.16
N LEU A 235 -24.73 22.49 41.48
CA LEU A 235 -25.68 23.50 41.94
C LEU A 235 -25.00 24.23 43.11
N ASN A 236 -24.68 25.50 42.90
CA ASN A 236 -24.03 26.31 43.92
C ASN A 236 -25.07 26.57 45.03
N PHE A 237 -24.98 25.83 46.13
CA PHE A 237 -25.91 25.91 47.27
C PHE A 237 -25.98 27.32 47.91
N ASN A 238 -25.08 28.22 47.52
CA ASN A 238 -25.07 29.62 47.96
C ASN A 238 -25.98 30.55 47.14
N ASP A 239 -26.45 30.16 45.95
CA ASP A 239 -27.40 30.97 45.16
C ASP A 239 -28.86 30.79 45.62
N VAL A 240 -29.20 29.68 46.29
CA VAL A 240 -30.55 29.45 46.82
C VAL A 240 -30.82 30.32 48.05
N ARG A 241 -29.83 30.53 48.93
CA ARG A 241 -30.00 31.35 50.14
C ARG A 241 -30.08 32.85 49.87
N LYS A 242 -29.48 33.36 48.79
CA LYS A 242 -29.59 34.79 48.42
C LYS A 242 -30.96 35.15 47.84
N GLY A 243 -31.73 34.17 47.36
CA GLY A 243 -33.12 34.38 46.91
C GLY A 243 -34.13 34.50 48.05
N GLU A 244 -33.85 33.93 49.22
CA GLU A 244 -34.75 33.97 50.39
C GLU A 244 -34.49 35.16 51.32
N GLU A 245 -33.25 35.69 51.37
CA GLU A 245 -32.94 36.88 52.18
C GLU A 245 -33.46 38.19 51.58
N THR A 246 -33.81 38.24 50.30
CA THR A 246 -34.31 39.48 49.65
C THR A 246 -35.83 39.69 49.80
N LEU A 247 -36.57 38.69 50.29
CA LEU A 247 -38.01 38.82 50.58
C LEU A 247 -38.32 39.07 52.07
N PHE A 248 -37.31 38.99 52.95
CA PHE A 248 -37.52 39.15 54.40
C PHE A 248 -37.36 40.59 54.90
N TRP A 249 -36.63 41.45 54.17
CA TRP A 249 -36.37 42.84 54.59
C TRP A 249 -37.39 43.88 54.10
N SER A 250 -38.47 43.49 53.42
CA SER A 250 -39.50 44.43 52.95
C SER A 250 -40.80 44.44 53.77
N ARG A 251 -40.81 43.83 54.97
CA ARG A 251 -42.01 43.77 55.82
C ARG A 251 -41.83 44.27 57.26
N SER A 252 -40.74 44.98 57.56
CA SER A 252 -40.47 45.49 58.92
C SER A 252 -40.37 47.00 59.06
N ASP A 253 -40.65 47.79 58.01
CA ASP A 253 -40.67 49.26 58.09
C ASP A 253 -42.08 49.85 57.91
N LEU A 254 -43.10 49.20 58.45
CA LEU A 254 -44.45 49.76 58.58
C LEU A 254 -45.08 49.23 59.87
N GLU A 255 -45.37 50.17 60.78
CA GLU A 255 -46.12 50.07 62.05
C GLU A 255 -45.27 50.17 63.32
N CYS A 256 -45.18 51.40 63.85
CA CYS A 256 -45.35 51.74 65.27
C CYS A 256 -45.33 53.28 65.41
N GLU A 257 -46.42 53.93 65.01
CA GLU A 257 -46.93 55.14 65.67
C GLU A 257 -47.99 54.70 66.70
N GLU A 258 -48.11 55.47 67.79
CA GLU A 258 -49.10 55.38 68.91
C GLU A 258 -48.79 54.29 69.95
N GLU A 259 -48.70 54.50 71.27
CA GLU A 259 -49.27 55.47 72.24
C GLU A 259 -48.15 55.86 73.27
N GLU A 260 -48.07 57.05 73.87
CA GLU A 260 -48.98 57.65 74.87
C GLU A 260 -48.79 59.18 74.96
#